data_AF-A0A9X9PSR5-F1
#
_entry.id   AF-A0A9X9PSR5-F1
#
_cell.length_a   1.000
_cell.length_b   1.000
_cell.length_c   1.000
_cell.angle_alpha   90.00
_cell.angle_beta   90.00
_cell.angle_gamma   90.00
#
_symmetry.space_group_name_H-M   'P 1'
#
loop_
_entity.id
_entity.type
_entity.pdbx_description
1 polymer ?
#
loop_
_entity_poly.entity_id
_entity_poly.type
_entity_poly.pdbx_seq_one_letter_code
_entity_poly.pdbx_strand_id
1 'polypeptide(L)'
;MTITDEDVQHFIQYPLENITSFIRPHHDFKNFKINRESPNKVIDLTPMSDLLINLLSTFHIYSQDCSVPSTIDKNMSGRIFSIYRQMNSKAIQISYFQPLVTSILFNCSDAEIWSHLTDLVNNLEPITHLQLDASSSHHPDAQHIYTTAQLKGADETMDILKDALRKELTGTVFEDVTGFYEKFFEKPLWASKCKKISESYANRKDQESFKFPDDRTEANVWQWIKSVQTKFVERYWDPPAEKKRKSFPLRGQKFRTTNGSQIKGGPCFRQVNFFIKSRSLRRGTPHSWRDIQVLGQITKLPTSAWMDKFLQLAVYMQEVFTAQPLRKFQHGFLLLDTKLQLWISWRAVDRLSEVSLLMQARDVRGVARLIGSRDDSKISELREGLTITSEMERDFHPDDSLLTTTVEPIEAGPSIPAEINEHCTSEKRKDRAEDSIGDDGDQRSKRIRVSDIARVAQENAAVICD
;
A
#
# COMPACT_ATOMS: atom_id res chain seq x y z
N MET A 1 -22.71 5.74 -21.18
CA MET A 1 -21.71 4.98 -21.99
C MET A 1 -22.45 4.06 -22.97
N THR A 2 -21.93 3.72 -24.16
CA THR A 2 -22.62 2.76 -25.07
C THR A 2 -22.41 1.32 -24.59
N ILE A 3 -23.48 0.67 -24.16
CA ILE A 3 -23.55 -0.77 -23.85
C ILE A 3 -23.04 -1.56 -25.06
N THR A 4 -22.15 -2.53 -24.84
CA THR A 4 -21.64 -3.41 -25.91
C THR A 4 -22.49 -4.67 -26.03
N ASP A 5 -22.47 -5.33 -27.19
CA ASP A 5 -23.10 -6.65 -27.35
C ASP A 5 -22.54 -7.69 -26.36
N GLU A 6 -21.28 -7.52 -25.95
CA GLU A 6 -20.62 -8.34 -24.92
C GLU A 6 -21.22 -8.12 -23.52
N ASP A 7 -21.60 -6.89 -23.18
CA ASP A 7 -22.30 -6.59 -21.94
C ASP A 7 -23.70 -7.23 -21.92
N VAL A 8 -24.41 -7.22 -23.05
CA VAL A 8 -25.72 -7.86 -23.16
C VAL A 8 -25.60 -9.38 -22.96
N GLN A 9 -24.59 -10.01 -23.57
CA GLN A 9 -24.32 -11.45 -23.35
C GLN A 9 -23.91 -11.74 -21.89
N HIS A 10 -23.16 -10.85 -21.26
CA HIS A 10 -22.79 -10.97 -19.85
C HIS A 10 -24.03 -11.03 -18.95
N PHE A 11 -25.01 -10.13 -19.15
CA PHE A 11 -26.23 -10.10 -18.32
C PHE A 11 -27.20 -11.26 -18.59
N ILE A 12 -27.09 -11.95 -19.73
CA ILE A 12 -27.79 -13.23 -19.95
C ILE A 12 -27.20 -14.32 -19.04
N GLN A 13 -25.88 -14.34 -18.87
CA GLN A 13 -25.17 -15.33 -18.03
C GLN A 13 -25.24 -14.99 -16.53
N TYR A 14 -25.22 -13.71 -16.19
CA TYR A 14 -25.24 -13.19 -14.82
C TYR A 14 -26.32 -12.09 -14.70
N PRO A 15 -27.60 -12.45 -14.52
CA PRO A 15 -28.69 -11.46 -14.45
C PRO A 15 -28.63 -10.60 -13.19
N LEU A 16 -29.02 -9.33 -13.29
CA LEU A 16 -29.13 -8.40 -12.15
C LEU A 16 -30.44 -8.59 -11.36
N GLU A 17 -31.27 -9.58 -11.71
CA GLU A 17 -32.55 -9.86 -11.06
C GLU A 17 -32.41 -10.06 -9.55
N ASN A 18 -31.37 -10.78 -9.10
CA ASN A 18 -31.10 -11.01 -7.68
C ASN A 18 -30.70 -9.73 -6.92
N ILE A 19 -30.19 -8.71 -7.60
CA ILE A 19 -29.81 -7.42 -7.01
C ILE A 19 -31.03 -6.48 -6.96
N THR A 20 -31.77 -6.45 -8.07
CA THR A 20 -32.89 -5.52 -8.29
C THR A 20 -34.18 -5.98 -7.60
N SER A 21 -34.32 -7.28 -7.34
CA SER A 21 -35.47 -7.87 -6.62
C SER A 21 -35.60 -7.42 -5.16
N PHE A 22 -34.55 -6.88 -4.53
CA PHE A 22 -34.65 -6.31 -3.17
C PHE A 22 -35.37 -4.95 -3.13
N ILE A 23 -35.39 -4.23 -4.25
CA ILE A 23 -36.03 -2.90 -4.34
C ILE A 23 -37.50 -3.00 -4.72
N ARG A 24 -37.85 -3.96 -5.59
CA ARG A 24 -39.19 -4.10 -6.17
C ARG A 24 -40.32 -4.32 -5.14
N PRO A 25 -40.18 -5.16 -4.10
CA PRO A 25 -41.24 -5.40 -3.10
C PRO A 25 -41.51 -4.20 -2.17
N HIS A 26 -40.56 -3.26 -2.06
CA HIS A 26 -40.69 -2.09 -1.19
C HIS A 26 -41.45 -0.91 -1.83
N HIS A 27 -41.69 -0.96 -3.15
CA HIS A 27 -42.53 0.02 -3.86
C HIS A 27 -43.99 -0.05 -3.40
N ASP A 28 -44.51 -1.27 -3.17
CA ASP A 28 -45.91 -1.50 -2.77
C ASP A 28 -46.16 -1.23 -1.27
N PHE A 29 -45.12 -1.29 -0.43
CA PHE A 29 -45.26 -1.15 1.02
C PHE A 29 -45.24 0.30 1.55
N LYS A 30 -44.74 1.28 0.77
CA LYS A 30 -44.54 2.68 1.23
C LYS A 30 -45.33 3.75 0.44
N ASN A 31 -46.33 3.40 -0.37
CA ASN A 31 -47.15 4.37 -1.13
C ASN A 31 -46.34 5.34 -2.01
N PHE A 32 -45.25 4.89 -2.65
CA PHE A 32 -44.52 5.70 -3.63
C PHE A 32 -45.31 5.73 -4.95
N LYS A 33 -46.19 6.72 -5.14
CA LYS A 33 -46.89 6.94 -6.41
C LYS A 33 -45.95 7.56 -7.45
N ILE A 34 -45.21 6.74 -8.19
CA ILE A 34 -44.49 7.17 -9.39
C ILE A 34 -45.45 7.08 -10.58
N ASN A 35 -45.94 8.23 -11.05
CA ASN A 35 -46.84 8.30 -12.21
C ASN A 35 -46.00 8.32 -13.51
N ARG A 36 -46.26 7.40 -14.44
CA ARG A 36 -45.59 7.31 -15.76
C ARG A 36 -45.70 8.60 -16.59
N GLU A 37 -46.68 9.45 -16.31
CA GLU A 37 -47.03 10.64 -17.09
C GLU A 37 -46.19 11.88 -16.74
N SER A 38 -45.27 11.81 -15.77
CA SER A 38 -44.43 12.96 -15.38
C SER A 38 -43.03 12.53 -14.92
N PRO A 39 -42.16 12.09 -15.84
CA PRO A 39 -40.80 11.63 -15.53
C PRO A 39 -39.86 12.69 -14.92
N ASN A 40 -40.26 13.97 -14.92
CA ASN A 40 -39.48 15.09 -14.36
C ASN A 40 -39.87 15.50 -12.94
N LYS A 41 -40.75 14.77 -12.25
CA LYS A 41 -41.05 15.07 -10.85
C LYS A 41 -39.90 14.57 -9.98
N VAL A 42 -39.20 15.49 -9.31
CA VAL A 42 -38.12 15.15 -8.35
C VAL A 42 -38.67 14.19 -7.31
N ILE A 43 -38.10 12.99 -7.24
CA ILE A 43 -38.50 11.96 -6.28
C ILE A 43 -37.73 12.23 -4.99
N ASP A 44 -38.44 12.40 -3.87
CA ASP A 44 -37.78 12.42 -2.57
C ASP A 44 -37.31 11.00 -2.22
N LEU A 45 -36.01 10.77 -2.36
CA LEU A 45 -35.35 9.49 -2.11
C LEU A 45 -34.86 9.34 -0.66
N THR A 46 -35.06 10.35 0.19
CA THR A 46 -34.64 10.32 1.60
C THR A 46 -35.18 9.09 2.36
N PRO A 47 -36.44 8.63 2.16
CA PRO A 47 -36.97 7.43 2.80
C PRO A 47 -36.38 6.10 2.31
N MET A 48 -35.53 6.12 1.27
CA MET A 48 -34.87 4.96 0.64
C MET A 48 -33.36 4.90 0.93
N SER A 49 -32.82 5.75 1.81
CA SER A 49 -31.38 5.80 2.10
C SER A 49 -30.79 4.42 2.45
N ASP A 50 -31.42 3.69 3.39
CA ASP A 50 -30.95 2.35 3.79
C ASP A 50 -31.05 1.33 2.65
N LEU A 51 -32.06 1.47 1.79
CA LEU A 51 -32.26 0.62 0.62
C LEU A 51 -31.18 0.86 -0.45
N LEU A 52 -30.77 2.13 -0.64
CA LEU A 52 -29.71 2.53 -1.55
C LEU A 52 -28.32 2.08 -1.07
N ILE A 53 -28.08 2.14 0.24
CA ILE A 53 -26.86 1.61 0.86
C ILE A 53 -26.75 0.10 0.61
N ASN A 54 -27.84 -0.63 0.84
CA ASN A 54 -27.89 -2.07 0.54
C ASN A 54 -27.72 -2.36 -0.95
N LEU A 55 -28.39 -1.58 -1.83
CA LEU A 55 -28.28 -1.71 -3.27
C LEU A 55 -26.82 -1.57 -3.74
N LEU A 56 -26.12 -0.54 -3.29
CA LEU A 56 -24.70 -0.31 -3.62
C LEU A 56 -23.80 -1.42 -3.07
N SER A 57 -24.08 -1.96 -1.88
CA SER A 57 -23.36 -3.10 -1.33
C SER A 57 -23.50 -4.34 -2.22
N THR A 58 -24.71 -4.67 -2.68
CA THR A 58 -24.93 -5.78 -3.62
C THR A 58 -24.31 -5.53 -5.00
N PHE A 59 -24.36 -4.30 -5.53
CA PHE A 59 -23.68 -3.97 -6.78
C PHE A 59 -22.15 -4.07 -6.65
N HIS A 60 -21.60 -3.70 -5.49
CA HIS A 60 -20.19 -3.88 -5.20
C HIS A 60 -19.78 -5.35 -5.24
N ILE A 61 -20.51 -6.23 -4.52
CA ILE A 61 -20.25 -7.67 -4.51
C ILE A 61 -20.38 -8.25 -5.93
N TYR A 62 -21.46 -7.92 -6.64
CA TYR A 62 -21.65 -8.37 -8.02
C TYR A 62 -20.49 -7.93 -8.93
N SER A 63 -20.05 -6.68 -8.84
CA SER A 63 -18.94 -6.17 -9.66
C SER A 63 -17.57 -6.78 -9.31
N GLN A 64 -17.42 -7.40 -8.13
CA GLN A 64 -16.22 -8.17 -7.76
C GLN A 64 -16.26 -9.58 -8.33
N ASP A 65 -17.43 -10.23 -8.28
CA ASP A 65 -17.59 -11.63 -8.66
C ASP A 65 -17.86 -11.82 -10.17
N CYS A 66 -18.50 -10.83 -10.80
CA CYS A 66 -18.98 -10.86 -12.18
C CYS A 66 -18.48 -9.60 -12.92
N SER A 67 -17.29 -9.69 -13.51
CA SER A 67 -16.67 -8.55 -14.21
C SER A 67 -17.39 -8.25 -15.55
N VAL A 68 -18.16 -7.16 -15.59
CA VAL A 68 -18.84 -6.70 -16.81
C VAL A 68 -17.82 -6.13 -17.81
N PRO A 69 -17.77 -6.65 -19.07
CA PRO A 69 -16.72 -6.34 -20.05
C PRO A 69 -16.40 -4.86 -20.23
N SER A 70 -17.40 -4.01 -20.38
CA SER A 70 -17.21 -2.56 -20.61
C SER A 70 -16.67 -1.77 -19.41
N THR A 71 -16.55 -2.40 -18.24
CA THR A 71 -16.14 -1.75 -16.99
C THR A 71 -14.92 -2.39 -16.33
N ILE A 72 -14.33 -3.42 -16.97
CA ILE A 72 -13.15 -4.16 -16.47
C ILE A 72 -11.97 -3.21 -16.19
N ASP A 73 -11.73 -2.24 -17.08
CA ASP A 73 -10.61 -1.29 -17.01
C ASP A 73 -10.91 -0.04 -16.14
N LYS A 74 -12.13 0.08 -15.59
CA LYS A 74 -12.63 1.33 -14.97
C LYS A 74 -12.73 1.29 -13.45
N ASN A 75 -12.20 0.24 -12.82
CA ASN A 75 -12.29 0.02 -11.36
C ASN A 75 -13.72 0.20 -10.83
N MET A 76 -14.69 -0.41 -11.50
CA MET A 76 -16.10 -0.20 -11.21
C MET A 76 -16.46 -0.60 -9.77
N SER A 77 -15.93 -1.72 -9.30
CA SER A 77 -16.17 -2.22 -7.94
C SER A 77 -15.65 -1.30 -6.84
N GLY A 78 -14.41 -0.80 -6.99
CA GLY A 78 -13.81 0.14 -6.05
C GLY A 78 -14.51 1.50 -6.03
N ARG A 79 -14.99 1.97 -7.18
CA ARG A 79 -15.71 3.25 -7.28
C ARG A 79 -17.13 3.16 -6.72
N ILE A 80 -17.84 2.06 -6.95
CA ILE A 80 -19.12 1.76 -6.28
C ILE A 80 -18.92 1.75 -4.75
N PHE A 81 -17.84 1.13 -4.27
CA PHE A 81 -17.54 1.07 -2.84
C PHE A 81 -17.23 2.45 -2.23
N SER A 82 -16.53 3.31 -2.98
CA SER A 82 -16.30 4.69 -2.55
C SER A 82 -17.62 5.46 -2.36
N ILE A 83 -18.54 5.34 -3.32
CA ILE A 83 -19.87 5.96 -3.25
C ILE A 83 -20.69 5.38 -2.09
N TYR A 84 -20.62 4.06 -1.87
CA TYR A 84 -21.23 3.40 -0.71
C TYR A 84 -20.73 3.99 0.63
N ARG A 85 -19.41 4.21 0.77
CA ARG A 85 -18.83 4.82 1.98
C ARG A 85 -19.27 6.27 2.15
N GLN A 86 -19.27 7.04 1.07
CA GLN A 86 -19.69 8.43 1.09
C GLN A 86 -21.19 8.59 1.37
N MET A 87 -22.03 7.62 1.02
CA MET A 87 -23.44 7.58 1.46
C MET A 87 -23.55 7.32 2.97
N ASN A 88 -22.78 6.38 3.52
CA ASN A 88 -22.78 6.10 4.96
C ASN A 88 -22.30 7.29 5.80
N SER A 89 -21.38 8.10 5.27
CA SER A 89 -20.91 9.34 5.92
C SER A 89 -21.76 10.58 5.60
N LYS A 90 -22.89 10.42 4.87
CA LYS A 90 -23.78 11.50 4.44
C LYS A 90 -23.09 12.59 3.60
N ALA A 91 -21.99 12.24 2.93
CA ALA A 91 -21.19 13.14 2.11
C ALA A 91 -21.70 13.31 0.66
N ILE A 92 -22.69 12.51 0.23
CA ILE A 92 -23.31 12.57 -1.11
C ILE A 92 -24.80 12.87 -1.01
N GLN A 93 -25.31 13.70 -1.94
CA GLN A 93 -26.74 13.96 -2.05
C GLN A 93 -27.47 12.76 -2.69
N ILE A 94 -28.56 12.32 -2.06
CA ILE A 94 -29.32 11.15 -2.50
C ILE A 94 -30.00 11.37 -3.87
N SER A 95 -30.22 12.63 -4.28
CA SER A 95 -30.81 13.01 -5.57
C SER A 95 -30.06 12.46 -6.79
N TYR A 96 -28.74 12.24 -6.69
CA TYR A 96 -27.95 11.69 -7.79
C TYR A 96 -28.38 10.26 -8.19
N PHE A 97 -29.02 9.51 -7.29
CA PHE A 97 -29.43 8.12 -7.52
C PHE A 97 -30.74 7.97 -8.29
N GLN A 98 -31.45 9.08 -8.55
CA GLN A 98 -32.77 9.07 -9.19
C GLN A 98 -32.79 8.29 -10.52
N PRO A 99 -31.85 8.46 -11.47
CA PRO A 99 -31.88 7.71 -12.73
C PRO A 99 -31.78 6.19 -12.52
N LEU A 100 -30.90 5.76 -11.62
CA LEU A 100 -30.71 4.35 -11.29
C LEU A 100 -31.97 3.74 -10.66
N VAL A 101 -32.51 4.40 -9.63
CA VAL A 101 -33.74 3.94 -8.95
C VAL A 101 -34.91 3.88 -9.91
N THR A 102 -35.06 4.89 -10.75
CA THR A 102 -36.13 4.98 -11.75
C THR A 102 -36.05 3.84 -12.75
N SER A 103 -34.85 3.50 -13.23
CA SER A 103 -34.64 2.38 -14.16
C SER A 103 -35.02 1.02 -13.55
N ILE A 104 -34.72 0.81 -12.26
CA ILE A 104 -35.05 -0.42 -11.54
C ILE A 104 -36.57 -0.53 -11.33
N LEU A 105 -37.23 0.57 -10.95
CA LEU A 105 -38.67 0.60 -10.68
C LEU A 105 -39.52 0.46 -11.95
N PHE A 106 -39.01 0.90 -13.11
CA PHE A 106 -39.68 0.72 -14.40
C PHE A 106 -39.37 -0.59 -15.12
N ASN A 107 -38.62 -1.50 -14.47
CA ASN A 107 -38.20 -2.78 -15.05
C ASN A 107 -37.47 -2.61 -16.40
N CYS A 108 -36.54 -1.65 -16.45
CA CYS A 108 -35.60 -1.55 -17.56
C CYS A 108 -34.74 -2.82 -17.65
N SER A 109 -34.12 -3.06 -18.80
CA SER A 109 -33.20 -4.17 -19.00
C SER A 109 -31.97 -4.06 -18.09
N ASP A 110 -31.34 -5.20 -17.76
CA ASP A 110 -30.14 -5.23 -16.92
C ASP A 110 -29.01 -4.34 -17.48
N ALA A 111 -28.89 -4.29 -18.81
CA ALA A 111 -27.91 -3.44 -19.48
C ALA A 111 -28.22 -1.94 -19.29
N GLU A 112 -29.49 -1.53 -19.37
CA GLU A 112 -29.91 -0.14 -19.08
C GLU A 112 -29.71 0.22 -17.61
N ILE A 113 -30.01 -0.70 -16.68
CA ILE A 113 -29.78 -0.50 -15.24
C ILE A 113 -28.28 -0.32 -14.97
N TRP A 114 -27.44 -1.16 -15.57
CA TRP A 114 -25.99 -1.07 -15.45
C TRP A 114 -25.42 0.21 -16.07
N SER A 115 -25.99 0.68 -17.19
CA SER A 115 -25.60 1.97 -17.78
C SER A 115 -25.89 3.12 -16.84
N HIS A 116 -27.07 3.16 -16.20
CA HIS A 116 -27.39 4.21 -15.23
C HIS A 116 -26.50 4.16 -13.99
N LEU A 117 -26.12 2.96 -13.52
CA LEU A 117 -25.12 2.79 -12.47
C LEU A 117 -23.75 3.32 -12.91
N THR A 118 -23.33 3.01 -14.14
CA THR A 118 -22.05 3.47 -14.70
C THR A 118 -22.00 4.98 -14.83
N ASP A 119 -23.06 5.61 -15.31
CA ASP A 119 -23.13 7.06 -15.44
C ASP A 119 -23.16 7.75 -14.06
N LEU A 120 -23.87 7.18 -13.08
CA LEU A 120 -23.83 7.62 -11.68
C LEU A 120 -22.40 7.59 -11.12
N VAL A 121 -21.70 6.47 -11.32
CA VAL A 121 -20.33 6.26 -10.84
C VAL A 121 -19.35 7.20 -11.53
N ASN A 122 -19.51 7.45 -12.83
CA ASN A 122 -18.70 8.42 -13.59
C ASN A 122 -18.90 9.86 -13.13
N ASN A 123 -20.10 10.23 -12.68
CA ASN A 123 -20.38 11.57 -12.20
C ASN A 123 -19.86 11.82 -10.78
N LEU A 124 -20.01 10.85 -9.88
CA LEU A 124 -19.64 10.99 -8.46
C LEU A 124 -18.17 10.66 -8.18
N GLU A 125 -17.60 9.74 -8.97
CA GLU A 125 -16.20 9.32 -8.88
C GLU A 125 -15.57 9.42 -10.29
N PRO A 126 -15.43 10.64 -10.85
CA PRO A 126 -14.83 10.81 -12.17
C PRO A 126 -13.39 10.33 -12.16
N ILE A 127 -12.97 9.74 -13.28
CA ILE A 127 -11.57 9.35 -13.47
C ILE A 127 -10.78 10.65 -13.64
N THR A 128 -10.13 11.11 -12.57
CA THR A 128 -9.39 12.38 -12.56
C THR A 128 -8.17 12.32 -13.48
N HIS A 129 -8.29 12.90 -14.68
CA HIS A 129 -7.16 13.29 -15.53
C HIS A 129 -6.68 14.69 -15.11
N LEU A 130 -5.75 14.78 -14.15
CA LEU A 130 -4.96 16.00 -13.87
C LEU A 130 -3.49 15.59 -14.00
N GLN A 131 -2.64 16.15 -14.86
CA GLN A 131 -2.76 17.28 -15.77
C GLN A 131 -1.67 17.08 -16.84
N LEU A 132 -2.01 17.30 -18.11
CA LEU A 132 -1.07 17.35 -19.22
C LEU A 132 0.01 18.41 -18.94
N ASP A 133 1.28 18.02 -19.04
CA ASP A 133 2.24 18.86 -19.75
C ASP A 133 2.54 18.21 -21.09
N ALA A 134 2.10 18.91 -22.13
CA ALA A 134 2.17 18.53 -23.52
C ALA A 134 3.61 18.65 -24.02
N SER A 135 4.32 17.52 -24.13
CA SER A 135 5.37 17.26 -25.14
C SER A 135 6.00 15.88 -24.91
N SER A 136 5.27 14.81 -25.22
CA SER A 136 5.90 13.55 -25.65
C SER A 136 4.86 12.66 -26.32
N SER A 137 4.88 12.66 -27.64
CA SER A 137 4.13 11.75 -28.49
C SER A 137 4.63 10.30 -28.32
N HIS A 138 3.69 9.36 -28.36
CA HIS A 138 3.83 7.90 -28.58
C HIS A 138 3.97 6.99 -27.34
N HIS A 139 2.84 6.69 -26.68
CA HIS A 139 2.20 5.36 -26.62
C HIS A 139 1.10 5.39 -25.54
N PRO A 140 -0.19 5.15 -25.88
CA PRO A 140 -1.30 5.27 -24.92
C PRO A 140 -1.34 4.17 -23.84
N ASP A 141 -0.54 3.11 -23.93
CA ASP A 141 -0.59 1.95 -23.01
C ASP A 141 0.40 2.00 -21.82
N ALA A 142 1.34 2.94 -21.81
CA ALA A 142 2.34 3.03 -20.73
C ALA A 142 1.84 3.79 -19.48
N GLN A 143 0.62 4.33 -19.53
CA GLN A 143 0.04 5.19 -18.49
C GLN A 143 -1.16 4.55 -17.76
N HIS A 144 -1.24 3.22 -17.71
CA HIS A 144 -2.09 2.53 -16.74
C HIS A 144 -1.57 2.80 -15.31
N ILE A 145 -2.05 3.93 -14.78
CA ILE A 145 -2.31 4.28 -13.38
C ILE A 145 -1.49 3.43 -12.42
N TYR A 146 -0.33 3.97 -12.06
CA TYR A 146 0.33 3.66 -10.81
C TYR A 146 -0.63 4.04 -9.68
N THR A 147 -1.47 3.11 -9.23
CA THR A 147 -2.23 3.26 -7.97
C THR A 147 -1.32 3.18 -6.74
N THR A 148 -0.03 2.94 -6.94
CA THR A 148 1.01 3.23 -5.96
C THR A 148 1.24 4.72 -5.90
N ALA A 149 1.14 5.32 -4.70
CA ALA A 149 1.71 6.63 -4.40
C ALA A 149 3.01 6.84 -5.20
N GLN A 150 3.00 7.72 -6.20
CA GLN A 150 4.19 7.95 -7.03
C GLN A 150 5.29 8.46 -6.12
N LEU A 151 6.39 7.71 -6.01
CA LEU A 151 7.60 8.16 -5.34
C LEU A 151 8.21 9.29 -6.19
N LYS A 152 7.83 10.55 -5.95
CA LYS A 152 8.40 11.72 -6.64
C LYS A 152 9.75 12.08 -6.03
N GLY A 153 10.78 11.32 -6.40
CA GLY A 153 12.17 11.70 -6.22
C GLY A 153 12.67 11.82 -4.78
N ALA A 154 13.90 12.34 -4.64
CA ALA A 154 14.69 12.32 -3.40
C ALA A 154 14.12 13.15 -2.24
N ASP A 155 13.15 14.04 -2.52
CA ASP A 155 12.64 15.05 -1.57
C ASP A 155 11.34 14.63 -0.86
N GLU A 156 10.76 13.48 -1.19
CA GLU A 156 9.59 12.99 -0.46
C GLU A 156 9.97 12.48 0.93
N THR A 157 9.46 13.19 1.93
CA THR A 157 9.58 12.79 3.32
C THR A 157 8.80 11.50 3.58
N MET A 158 9.24 10.72 4.55
CA MET A 158 8.57 9.49 4.97
C MET A 158 7.07 9.73 5.27
N ASP A 159 6.72 10.91 5.78
CA ASP A 159 5.36 11.23 6.18
C ASP A 159 4.43 11.43 4.98
N ILE A 160 4.90 12.06 3.89
CA ILE A 160 4.15 12.17 2.63
C ILE A 160 3.81 10.79 2.08
N LEU A 161 4.77 9.86 2.11
CA LEU A 161 4.58 8.50 1.64
C LEU A 161 3.62 7.70 2.51
N LYS A 162 3.71 7.88 3.84
CA LYS A 162 2.75 7.27 4.76
C LYS A 162 1.34 7.77 4.51
N ASP A 163 1.15 9.08 4.28
CA ASP A 163 -0.17 9.65 4.02
C ASP A 163 -0.75 9.19 2.68
N ALA A 164 0.08 9.06 1.65
CA ALA A 164 -0.35 8.53 0.37
C ALA A 164 -0.73 7.03 0.46
N LEU A 165 0.10 6.23 1.13
CA LEU A 165 -0.21 4.82 1.38
C LEU A 165 -1.41 4.63 2.30
N ARG A 166 -1.64 5.54 3.25
CA ARG A 166 -2.82 5.49 4.12
C ARG A 166 -4.09 5.46 3.29
N LYS A 167 -4.18 6.30 2.26
CA LYS A 167 -5.33 6.34 1.33
C LYS A 167 -5.41 5.12 0.44
N GLU A 168 -4.27 4.64 -0.06
CA GLU A 168 -4.18 3.45 -0.93
C GLU A 168 -4.61 2.18 -0.18
N LEU A 169 -4.23 2.06 1.10
CA LEU A 169 -4.44 0.88 1.91
C LEU A 169 -5.84 0.82 2.55
N THR A 170 -6.61 1.90 2.54
CA THR A 170 -7.95 1.94 3.14
C THR A 170 -8.85 0.84 2.55
N GLY A 171 -9.31 -0.07 3.40
CA GLY A 171 -10.16 -1.21 3.03
C GLY A 171 -9.47 -2.38 2.35
N THR A 172 -8.13 -2.44 2.43
CA THR A 172 -7.35 -3.56 1.90
C THR A 172 -6.46 -4.23 2.94
N VAL A 173 -6.51 -3.76 4.18
CA VAL A 173 -5.70 -4.26 5.29
C VAL A 173 -6.62 -4.93 6.31
N PHE A 174 -6.29 -6.18 6.62
CA PHE A 174 -7.07 -7.02 7.51
C PHE A 174 -6.19 -7.52 8.65
N GLU A 175 -6.62 -7.29 9.88
CA GLU A 175 -5.97 -7.85 11.08
C GLU A 175 -6.76 -9.06 11.60
N ASP A 176 -6.09 -9.90 12.39
CA ASP A 176 -6.71 -11.09 13.00
C ASP A 176 -7.39 -12.05 11.99
N VAL A 177 -6.81 -12.13 10.78
CA VAL A 177 -7.30 -12.97 9.69
C VAL A 177 -7.34 -14.44 10.11
N THR A 178 -8.53 -15.04 10.04
CA THR A 178 -8.74 -16.43 10.44
C THR A 178 -8.01 -17.38 9.48
N GLY A 179 -7.35 -18.40 10.03
CA GLY A 179 -6.55 -19.37 9.28
C GLY A 179 -5.12 -18.90 8.94
N PHE A 180 -4.76 -17.64 9.21
CA PHE A 180 -3.43 -17.10 8.88
C PHE A 180 -2.30 -17.86 9.57
N TYR A 181 -2.35 -18.00 10.90
CA TYR A 181 -1.28 -18.64 11.65
C TYR A 181 -1.16 -20.13 11.29
N GLU A 182 -2.29 -20.83 11.22
CA GLU A 182 -2.35 -22.24 10.85
C GLU A 182 -1.71 -22.46 9.47
N LYS A 183 -2.07 -21.64 8.48
CA LYS A 183 -1.56 -21.74 7.11
C LYS A 183 -0.05 -21.49 7.01
N PHE A 184 0.43 -20.39 7.59
CA PHE A 184 1.80 -19.93 7.36
C PHE A 184 2.80 -20.45 8.39
N PHE A 185 2.36 -20.96 9.53
CA PHE A 185 3.25 -21.34 10.64
C PHE A 185 3.03 -22.75 11.21
N GLU A 186 1.86 -23.38 11.02
CA GLU A 186 1.58 -24.73 11.55
C GLU A 186 1.54 -25.83 10.48
N LYS A 187 0.92 -25.56 9.32
CA LYS A 187 0.84 -26.47 8.18
C LYS A 187 2.17 -26.68 7.42
N PRO A 188 3.08 -25.71 7.31
CA PRO A 188 4.29 -25.91 6.51
C PRO A 188 5.15 -27.05 7.05
N LEU A 189 5.86 -27.75 6.14
CA LEU A 189 6.70 -28.90 6.49
C LEU A 189 7.78 -28.59 7.56
N TRP A 190 8.17 -27.33 7.70
CA TRP A 190 9.14 -26.86 8.69
C TRP A 190 8.54 -26.59 10.08
N ALA A 191 7.21 -26.53 10.22
CA ALA A 191 6.52 -26.18 11.48
C ALA A 191 6.87 -27.14 12.63
N SER A 192 6.83 -28.46 12.37
CA SER A 192 7.19 -29.48 13.34
C SER A 192 8.61 -29.30 13.90
N LYS A 193 9.55 -28.82 13.08
CA LYS A 193 10.93 -28.56 13.48
C LYS A 193 11.04 -27.28 14.31
N CYS A 194 10.35 -26.22 13.92
CA CYS A 194 10.22 -25.01 14.74
C CYS A 194 9.63 -25.30 16.12
N LYS A 195 8.60 -26.16 16.19
CA LYS A 195 8.03 -26.63 17.45
C LYS A 195 9.06 -27.34 18.33
N LYS A 196 9.80 -28.31 17.78
CA LYS A 196 10.87 -28.99 18.52
C LYS A 196 12.01 -28.06 18.97
N ILE A 197 12.36 -27.06 18.16
CA ILE A 197 13.35 -26.03 18.55
C ILE A 197 12.82 -25.24 19.75
N SER A 198 11.54 -24.84 19.72
CA SER A 198 10.89 -24.12 20.81
C SER A 198 10.78 -24.97 22.09
N GLU A 199 10.39 -26.24 21.97
CA GLU A 199 10.35 -27.19 23.11
C GLU A 199 11.75 -27.42 23.68
N SER A 200 12.76 -27.58 22.81
CA SER A 200 14.16 -27.69 23.26
C SER A 200 14.64 -26.44 23.99
N TYR A 201 14.11 -25.26 23.66
CA TYR A 201 14.40 -24.02 24.36
C TYR A 201 13.75 -23.98 25.74
N ALA A 202 12.44 -24.26 25.82
CA ALA A 202 11.65 -24.22 27.05
C ALA A 202 12.10 -25.23 28.12
N ASN A 203 12.78 -26.30 27.72
CA ASN A 203 13.27 -27.34 28.64
C ASN A 203 14.70 -27.10 29.15
N ARG A 204 15.35 -25.99 28.80
CA ARG A 204 16.74 -25.73 29.21
C ARG A 204 16.83 -25.08 30.58
N LYS A 205 17.85 -25.50 31.33
CA LYS A 205 18.17 -24.93 32.65
C LYS A 205 18.59 -23.44 32.61
N ASP A 206 19.18 -23.00 31.50
CA ASP A 206 19.66 -21.63 31.30
C ASP A 206 18.71 -20.76 30.45
N GLN A 207 17.45 -21.15 30.29
CA GLN A 207 16.46 -20.41 29.49
C GLN A 207 16.29 -18.94 29.93
N GLU A 208 16.48 -18.68 31.22
CA GLU A 208 16.45 -17.35 31.83
C GLU A 208 17.44 -16.38 31.17
N SER A 209 18.62 -16.86 30.76
CA SER A 209 19.64 -16.05 30.08
C SER A 209 19.24 -15.63 28.65
N PHE A 210 18.10 -16.11 28.17
CA PHE A 210 17.57 -15.85 26.83
C PHE A 210 16.14 -15.30 26.87
N LYS A 211 15.67 -14.85 28.03
CA LYS A 211 14.41 -14.13 28.12
C LYS A 211 14.43 -12.92 27.19
N PHE A 212 13.25 -12.58 26.68
CA PHE A 212 13.07 -11.35 25.93
C PHE A 212 13.50 -10.16 26.81
N PRO A 213 14.27 -9.18 26.29
CA PRO A 213 14.87 -8.15 27.12
C PRO A 213 13.81 -7.24 27.77
N ASP A 214 14.06 -6.84 29.01
CA ASP A 214 13.20 -5.88 29.73
C ASP A 214 13.31 -4.48 29.12
N ASP A 215 14.54 -4.05 28.79
CA ASP A 215 14.78 -2.85 28.00
C ASP A 215 14.79 -3.19 26.50
N ARG A 216 13.71 -2.82 25.82
CA ARG A 216 13.41 -3.23 24.44
C ARG A 216 13.92 -2.24 23.39
N THR A 217 15.07 -1.63 23.64
CA THR A 217 15.78 -0.90 22.58
C THR A 217 16.06 -1.82 21.38
N GLU A 218 16.11 -1.25 20.17
CA GLU A 218 16.44 -2.00 18.95
C GLU A 218 17.77 -2.78 19.12
N ALA A 219 18.74 -2.20 19.82
CA ALA A 219 20.02 -2.84 20.10
C ALA A 219 19.89 -4.11 20.95
N ASN A 220 19.15 -4.04 22.07
CA ASN A 220 18.97 -5.18 22.97
C ASN A 220 18.15 -6.29 22.31
N VAL A 221 17.06 -5.93 21.61
CA VAL A 221 16.26 -6.90 20.85
C VAL A 221 17.11 -7.57 19.77
N TRP A 222 17.96 -6.82 19.07
CA TRP A 222 18.86 -7.40 18.08
C TRP A 222 19.90 -8.36 18.67
N GLN A 223 20.47 -8.01 19.82
CA GLN A 223 21.37 -8.92 20.56
C GLN A 223 20.63 -10.19 20.98
N TRP A 224 19.41 -10.07 21.49
CA TRP A 224 18.56 -11.20 21.84
C TRP A 224 18.29 -12.11 20.62
N ILE A 225 17.87 -11.56 19.48
CA ILE A 225 17.63 -12.32 18.24
C ILE A 225 18.90 -13.07 17.80
N LYS A 226 20.07 -12.43 17.89
CA LYS A 226 21.36 -13.04 17.54
C LYS A 226 21.70 -14.20 18.47
N SER A 227 21.50 -14.01 19.77
CA SER A 227 21.70 -15.05 20.78
C SER A 227 20.79 -16.25 20.54
N VAL A 228 19.48 -16.00 20.33
CA VAL A 228 18.50 -17.05 20.05
C VAL A 228 18.86 -17.83 18.79
N GLN A 229 19.23 -17.13 17.71
CA GLN A 229 19.62 -17.79 16.48
C GLN A 229 20.87 -18.67 16.65
N THR A 230 21.92 -18.12 17.24
CA THR A 230 23.22 -18.80 17.33
C THR A 230 23.16 -19.99 18.30
N LYS A 231 22.37 -19.90 19.36
CA LYS A 231 22.32 -20.91 20.43
C LYS A 231 21.24 -21.96 20.22
N PHE A 232 20.12 -21.61 19.58
CA PHE A 232 18.99 -22.54 19.38
C PHE A 232 18.82 -22.90 17.92
N VAL A 233 18.61 -21.92 17.03
CA VAL A 233 18.20 -22.21 15.65
C VAL A 233 19.33 -22.86 14.83
N GLU A 234 20.54 -22.33 14.92
CA GLU A 234 21.68 -22.81 14.12
C GLU A 234 22.33 -24.08 14.70
N ARG A 235 22.25 -24.27 16.02
CA ARG A 235 22.80 -25.44 16.70
C ARG A 235 21.81 -26.60 16.77
N TYR A 236 20.55 -26.38 16.42
CA TYR A 236 19.57 -27.43 16.45
C TYR A 236 19.90 -28.50 15.41
N TRP A 237 20.17 -29.70 15.92
CA TRP A 237 20.38 -30.90 15.15
C TRP A 237 19.21 -31.84 15.42
N ASP A 238 18.55 -32.32 14.37
CA ASP A 238 17.54 -33.37 14.53
C ASP A 238 18.24 -34.64 15.01
N PRO A 239 17.81 -35.26 16.13
CA PRO A 239 18.31 -36.57 16.52
C PRO A 239 18.18 -37.55 15.35
N PRO A 240 19.16 -38.43 15.12
CA PRO A 240 19.12 -39.36 13.99
C PRO A 240 17.92 -40.30 14.14
N ALA A 241 16.84 -40.01 13.42
CA ALA A 241 15.78 -40.99 13.15
C ALA A 241 16.17 -41.76 11.89
N GLU A 242 15.97 -43.07 11.93
CA GLU A 242 16.23 -43.98 10.81
C GLU A 242 15.61 -43.45 9.50
N LYS A 243 16.45 -43.44 8.47
CA LYS A 243 16.16 -43.10 7.05
C LYS A 243 16.13 -41.60 6.70
N LYS A 244 17.26 -41.17 6.12
CA LYS A 244 17.47 -40.06 5.16
C LYS A 244 16.41 -38.94 5.18
N ARG A 245 16.40 -38.12 6.23
CA ARG A 245 15.76 -36.80 6.14
C ARG A 245 16.74 -35.80 5.52
N LYS A 246 16.35 -35.19 4.40
CA LYS A 246 17.11 -34.06 3.80
C LYS A 246 17.24 -32.97 4.87
N SER A 247 18.47 -32.58 5.18
CA SER A 247 18.77 -31.37 5.96
C SER A 247 17.94 -30.21 5.40
N PHE A 248 17.27 -29.45 6.28
CA PHE A 248 16.58 -28.22 5.91
C PHE A 248 17.51 -27.05 6.25
N PRO A 249 18.41 -26.65 5.34
CA PRO A 249 19.37 -25.59 5.64
C PRO A 249 18.62 -24.28 5.85
N LEU A 250 19.10 -23.48 6.81
CA LEU A 250 18.63 -22.12 6.97
C LEU A 250 18.89 -21.35 5.67
N ARG A 251 17.83 -20.77 5.11
CA ARG A 251 17.90 -20.08 3.81
C ARG A 251 18.13 -18.58 3.94
N GLY A 252 17.82 -18.01 5.10
CA GLY A 252 17.89 -16.57 5.35
C GLY A 252 19.02 -16.15 6.30
N GLN A 253 19.56 -14.96 6.07
CA GLN A 253 20.41 -14.23 6.99
C GLN A 253 19.77 -12.89 7.35
N LYS A 254 19.79 -12.56 8.64
CA LYS A 254 19.16 -11.38 9.21
C LYS A 254 20.15 -10.21 9.23
N PHE A 255 19.66 -9.02 8.93
CA PHE A 255 20.42 -7.78 8.91
C PHE A 255 19.60 -6.62 9.47
N ARG A 256 20.30 -5.53 9.79
CA ARG A 256 19.74 -4.22 10.13
C ARG A 256 20.60 -3.13 9.51
N THR A 257 20.03 -1.95 9.30
CA THR A 257 20.81 -0.77 8.92
C THR A 257 21.06 0.13 10.12
N THR A 258 22.24 0.73 10.19
CA THR A 258 22.60 1.78 11.14
C THR A 258 22.38 3.19 10.58
N ASN A 259 22.18 3.33 9.26
CA ASN A 259 21.79 4.59 8.62
C ASN A 259 21.04 4.33 7.31
N GLY A 260 20.35 5.36 6.80
CA GLY A 260 19.46 5.22 5.64
C GLY A 260 20.14 4.96 4.29
N SER A 261 21.46 5.17 4.17
CA SER A 261 22.18 5.07 2.89
C SER A 261 22.64 3.64 2.55
N GLN A 262 22.47 2.70 3.49
CA GLN A 262 23.03 1.36 3.43
C GLN A 262 22.29 0.41 2.49
N ILE A 263 21.03 0.67 2.16
CA ILE A 263 20.26 -0.10 1.18
C ILE A 263 20.24 0.68 -0.15
N LYS A 264 20.59 -0.01 -1.24
CA LYS A 264 20.65 0.53 -2.60
C LYS A 264 19.46 0.11 -3.46
N GLY A 265 19.22 0.87 -4.54
CA GLY A 265 18.22 0.55 -5.55
C GLY A 265 16.80 1.00 -5.22
N GLY A 266 16.65 1.90 -4.25
CA GLY A 266 15.40 2.60 -3.96
C GLY A 266 15.57 4.09 -4.30
N PRO A 267 14.45 4.83 -4.43
CA PRO A 267 14.45 6.23 -4.81
C PRO A 267 15.03 7.14 -3.71
N CYS A 268 14.94 6.73 -2.44
CA CYS A 268 15.42 7.51 -1.30
C CYS A 268 16.13 6.64 -0.26
N PHE A 269 16.86 7.29 0.65
CA PHE A 269 17.51 6.64 1.78
C PHE A 269 16.50 6.20 2.83
N ARG A 270 16.62 4.96 3.30
CA ARG A 270 15.72 4.34 4.27
C ARG A 270 16.51 3.53 5.29
N GLN A 271 16.26 3.78 6.57
CA GLN A 271 16.80 2.97 7.67
C GLN A 271 15.76 1.90 8.04
N VAL A 272 16.13 0.63 7.92
CA VAL A 272 15.30 -0.54 8.21
C VAL A 272 15.87 -1.28 9.42
N ASN A 273 15.06 -1.44 10.48
CA ASN A 273 15.50 -2.09 11.72
C ASN A 273 15.77 -3.58 11.53
N PHE A 274 15.06 -4.24 10.62
CA PHE A 274 15.18 -5.67 10.39
C PHE A 274 14.87 -6.05 8.95
N PHE A 275 15.72 -6.86 8.34
CA PHE A 275 15.42 -7.52 7.07
C PHE A 275 16.17 -8.85 6.91
N ILE A 276 15.65 -9.72 6.05
CA ILE A 276 16.27 -11.01 5.71
C ILE A 276 16.67 -11.02 4.25
N LYS A 277 17.88 -11.48 3.96
CA LYS A 277 18.34 -11.81 2.59
C LYS A 277 18.70 -13.29 2.50
N SER A 278 18.83 -13.82 1.28
CA SER A 278 19.30 -15.21 1.08
C SER A 278 20.72 -15.42 1.62
N ARG A 279 20.96 -16.57 2.25
CA ARG A 279 22.32 -17.02 2.64
C ARG A 279 23.20 -17.39 1.45
N SER A 280 22.61 -17.62 0.27
CA SER A 280 23.38 -17.90 -0.94
C SER A 280 24.14 -16.69 -1.48
N LEU A 281 23.82 -15.48 -1.00
CA LEU A 281 24.52 -14.27 -1.39
C LEU A 281 25.94 -14.26 -0.83
N ARG A 282 26.87 -13.71 -1.60
CA ARG A 282 28.27 -13.58 -1.18
C ARG A 282 28.38 -12.67 0.04
N ARG A 283 29.28 -13.03 0.95
CA ARG A 283 29.58 -12.19 2.12
C ARG A 283 30.15 -10.86 1.63
N GLY A 284 29.70 -9.75 2.21
CA GLY A 284 30.12 -8.41 1.81
C GLY A 284 29.31 -7.82 0.65
N THR A 285 28.38 -8.56 0.04
CA THR A 285 27.45 -7.98 -0.95
C THR A 285 26.67 -6.83 -0.31
N PRO A 286 26.73 -5.61 -0.90
CA PRO A 286 25.97 -4.46 -0.43
C PRO A 286 24.48 -4.78 -0.28
N HIS A 287 23.78 -4.08 0.61
CA HIS A 287 22.34 -4.29 0.73
C HIS A 287 21.61 -3.63 -0.44
N SER A 288 20.69 -4.36 -1.06
CA SER A 288 19.79 -3.83 -2.08
C SER A 288 18.38 -4.33 -1.83
N TRP A 289 17.38 -3.50 -2.15
CA TRP A 289 15.97 -3.89 -2.13
C TRP A 289 15.67 -5.13 -3.00
N ARG A 290 16.50 -5.38 -4.03
CA ARG A 290 16.42 -6.57 -4.90
C ARG A 290 16.66 -7.89 -4.16
N ASP A 291 17.39 -7.85 -3.06
CA ASP A 291 17.84 -9.03 -2.31
C ASP A 291 17.03 -9.29 -1.03
N ILE A 292 16.13 -8.37 -0.67
CA ILE A 292 15.36 -8.44 0.57
C ILE A 292 14.17 -9.40 0.39
N GLN A 293 14.03 -10.35 1.31
CA GLN A 293 12.98 -11.37 1.27
C GLN A 293 11.93 -11.19 2.37
N VAL A 294 12.31 -10.64 3.52
CA VAL A 294 11.44 -10.36 4.67
C VAL A 294 11.84 -9.02 5.26
N LEU A 295 10.85 -8.24 5.69
CA LEU A 295 11.04 -6.97 6.37
C LEU A 295 10.51 -7.05 7.81
N GLY A 296 11.05 -6.24 8.70
CA GLY A 296 10.54 -6.09 10.04
C GLY A 296 10.75 -4.67 10.57
N GLN A 297 9.82 -4.21 11.39
CA GLN A 297 9.99 -3.02 12.22
C GLN A 297 10.01 -3.43 13.68
N ILE A 298 10.94 -2.84 14.43
CA ILE A 298 11.10 -3.08 15.85
C ILE A 298 11.00 -1.74 16.55
N THR A 299 10.10 -1.64 17.52
CA THR A 299 9.96 -0.43 18.32
C THR A 299 9.63 -0.75 19.77
N LYS A 300 10.08 0.13 20.66
CA LYS A 300 9.68 0.15 22.07
C LYS A 300 8.36 0.89 22.30
N LEU A 301 7.79 1.49 21.26
CA LEU A 301 6.52 2.20 21.36
C LEU A 301 5.39 1.21 21.70
N PRO A 302 4.38 1.65 22.46
CA PRO A 302 3.23 0.82 22.79
C PRO A 302 2.45 0.44 21.53
N THR A 303 1.57 -0.55 21.67
CA THR A 303 0.71 -1.03 20.57
C THR A 303 -0.16 0.07 19.96
N SER A 304 -0.47 1.16 20.68
CA SER A 304 -1.21 2.30 20.11
C SER A 304 -0.48 2.99 18.97
N ALA A 305 0.85 2.89 18.87
CA ALA A 305 1.63 3.45 17.77
C ALA A 305 1.75 2.50 16.55
N TRP A 306 0.97 1.41 16.50
CA TRP A 306 1.09 0.39 15.45
C TRP A 306 0.89 0.97 14.06
N MET A 307 -0.08 1.87 13.86
CA MET A 307 -0.43 2.39 12.54
C MET A 307 0.72 3.14 11.87
N ASP A 308 1.43 4.00 12.61
CA ASP A 308 2.62 4.70 12.10
C ASP A 308 3.70 3.71 11.63
N LYS A 309 3.92 2.67 12.43
CA LYS A 309 4.95 1.64 12.16
C LYS A 309 4.53 0.70 11.05
N PHE A 310 3.24 0.42 10.94
CA PHE A 310 2.65 -0.33 9.83
C PHE A 310 2.80 0.43 8.52
N LEU A 311 2.44 1.71 8.46
CA LEU A 311 2.60 2.53 7.25
C LEU A 311 4.08 2.62 6.86
N GLN A 312 4.97 2.76 7.83
CA GLN A 312 6.42 2.71 7.58
C GLN A 312 6.87 1.35 7.00
N LEU A 313 6.37 0.22 7.54
CA LEU A 313 6.61 -1.11 6.97
C LEU A 313 6.04 -1.23 5.55
N ALA A 314 4.86 -0.67 5.30
CA ALA A 314 4.22 -0.69 3.99
C ALA A 314 5.03 0.08 2.94
N VAL A 315 5.61 1.23 3.30
CA VAL A 315 6.58 1.95 2.44
C VAL A 315 7.74 1.01 2.08
N TYR A 316 8.32 0.29 3.04
CA TYR A 316 9.41 -0.64 2.75
C TYR A 316 8.97 -1.83 1.88
N MET A 317 7.75 -2.34 2.07
CA MET A 317 7.21 -3.38 1.20
C MET A 317 7.04 -2.87 -0.24
N GLN A 318 6.59 -1.63 -0.42
CA GLN A 318 6.49 -0.97 -1.72
C GLN A 318 7.86 -0.86 -2.39
N GLU A 319 8.92 -0.46 -1.66
CA GLU A 319 10.30 -0.44 -2.15
C GLU A 319 10.77 -1.82 -2.64
N VAL A 320 10.43 -2.88 -1.90
CA VAL A 320 10.73 -4.26 -2.30
C VAL A 320 9.97 -4.67 -3.54
N PHE A 321 8.67 -4.38 -3.63
CA PHE A 321 7.88 -4.66 -4.83
C PHE A 321 8.42 -3.90 -6.05
N THR A 322 8.80 -2.63 -5.90
CA THR A 322 9.41 -1.85 -6.99
C THR A 322 10.73 -2.48 -7.46
N ALA A 323 11.59 -2.90 -6.53
CA ALA A 323 12.87 -3.51 -6.86
C ALA A 323 12.76 -4.98 -7.35
N GLN A 324 11.64 -5.64 -7.07
CA GLN A 324 11.38 -7.04 -7.42
C GLN A 324 10.03 -7.13 -8.16
N PRO A 325 9.97 -6.73 -9.44
CA PRO A 325 8.71 -6.60 -10.16
C PRO A 325 7.96 -7.94 -10.31
N LEU A 326 8.69 -9.06 -10.37
CA LEU A 326 8.13 -10.41 -10.41
C LEU A 326 7.68 -10.95 -9.04
N ARG A 327 7.96 -10.23 -7.94
CA ARG A 327 7.52 -10.65 -6.60
C ARG A 327 6.01 -10.48 -6.46
N LYS A 328 5.35 -11.57 -6.09
CA LYS A 328 3.90 -11.63 -5.89
C LYS A 328 3.46 -11.27 -4.47
N PHE A 329 4.28 -11.62 -3.48
CA PHE A 329 3.98 -11.36 -2.07
C PHE A 329 5.23 -10.98 -1.27
N GLN A 330 5.02 -10.30 -0.15
CA GLN A 330 6.06 -9.88 0.77
C GLN A 330 5.66 -10.19 2.21
N HIS A 331 6.53 -10.91 2.93
CA HIS A 331 6.36 -11.13 4.36
C HIS A 331 6.92 -9.95 5.15
N GLY A 332 6.20 -9.56 6.19
CA GLY A 332 6.63 -8.53 7.13
C GLY A 332 6.27 -8.89 8.56
N PHE A 333 6.83 -8.16 9.50
CA PHE A 333 6.34 -8.18 10.88
C PHE A 333 6.57 -6.84 11.57
N LEU A 334 5.76 -6.57 12.59
CA LEU A 334 5.93 -5.48 13.53
C LEU A 334 6.16 -6.09 14.91
N LEU A 335 7.27 -5.74 15.56
CA LEU A 335 7.51 -6.04 16.96
C LEU A 335 7.32 -4.75 17.76
N LEU A 336 6.14 -4.61 18.35
CA LEU A 336 5.66 -3.44 19.10
C LEU A 336 5.76 -3.75 20.59
N ASP A 337 6.81 -3.25 21.25
CA ASP A 337 7.14 -3.61 22.63
C ASP A 337 7.27 -5.14 22.79
N THR A 338 6.22 -5.80 23.30
CA THR A 338 6.14 -7.25 23.51
C THR A 338 5.23 -7.97 22.52
N LYS A 339 4.48 -7.25 21.68
CA LYS A 339 3.54 -7.82 20.72
C LYS A 339 4.18 -7.97 19.34
N LEU A 340 4.06 -9.18 18.78
CA LEU A 340 4.50 -9.48 17.42
C LEU A 340 3.28 -9.57 16.50
N GLN A 341 3.18 -8.67 15.53
CA GLN A 341 2.21 -8.75 14.44
C GLN A 341 2.91 -9.29 13.18
N LEU A 342 2.29 -10.27 12.54
CA LEU A 342 2.82 -10.95 11.35
C LEU A 342 2.00 -10.52 10.15
N TRP A 343 2.67 -10.13 9.06
CA TRP A 343 2.04 -9.53 7.90
C TRP A 343 2.44 -10.27 6.63
N ILE A 344 1.49 -10.45 5.73
CA ILE A 344 1.76 -10.81 4.34
C ILE A 344 1.02 -9.81 3.46
N SER A 345 1.73 -9.23 2.50
CA SER A 345 1.16 -8.34 1.49
C SER A 345 1.33 -8.96 0.12
N TRP A 346 0.43 -8.60 -0.80
CA TRP A 346 0.49 -9.00 -2.20
C TRP A 346 0.00 -7.84 -3.07
N ARG A 347 0.33 -7.89 -4.37
CA ARG A 347 -0.16 -6.88 -5.32
C ARG A 347 -1.65 -7.09 -5.59
N ALA A 348 -2.36 -6.00 -5.88
CA ALA A 348 -3.76 -6.05 -6.31
C ALA A 348 -3.96 -7.03 -7.48
N VAL A 349 -5.09 -7.76 -7.45
CA VAL A 349 -5.36 -8.91 -8.34
C VAL A 349 -5.66 -8.45 -9.78
N ASP A 350 -6.12 -7.21 -9.96
CA ASP A 350 -6.54 -6.67 -11.27
C ASP A 350 -5.40 -6.01 -12.05
N ARG A 351 -4.17 -6.06 -11.53
CA ARG A 351 -3.01 -5.53 -12.24
C ARG A 351 -2.41 -6.61 -13.12
N LEU A 352 -2.20 -6.31 -14.41
CA LEU A 352 -1.43 -7.19 -15.30
C LEU A 352 -0.09 -7.52 -14.64
N SER A 353 0.24 -8.81 -14.62
CA SER A 353 1.54 -9.23 -14.09
C SER A 353 2.66 -8.60 -14.93
N GLU A 354 3.80 -8.32 -14.31
CA GLU A 354 4.98 -7.81 -15.05
C GLU A 354 5.32 -8.73 -16.24
N VAL A 355 5.14 -10.04 -16.08
CA VAL A 355 5.27 -11.02 -17.16
C VAL A 355 4.33 -10.69 -18.33
N SER A 356 3.06 -10.41 -18.04
CA SER A 356 2.06 -10.05 -19.05
C SER A 356 2.42 -8.73 -19.74
N LEU A 357 2.87 -7.73 -18.97
CA LEU A 357 3.31 -6.44 -19.51
C LEU A 357 4.53 -6.60 -20.41
N LEU A 358 5.55 -7.35 -19.99
CA LEU A 358 6.75 -7.61 -20.80
C LEU A 358 6.45 -8.47 -22.03
N MET A 359 5.45 -9.37 -21.96
CA MET A 359 4.98 -10.12 -23.12
C MET A 359 4.28 -9.23 -24.15
N GLN A 360 3.43 -8.29 -23.69
CA GLN A 360 2.78 -7.31 -24.55
C GLN A 360 3.81 -6.34 -25.18
N ALA A 361 4.84 -5.96 -24.42
CA ALA A 361 5.89 -5.05 -24.88
C ALA A 361 7.10 -5.74 -25.56
N ARG A 362 7.02 -7.03 -25.90
CA ARG A 362 8.16 -7.84 -26.37
C ARG A 362 8.84 -7.31 -27.64
N ASP A 363 8.08 -6.57 -28.46
CA ASP A 363 8.52 -6.01 -29.74
C ASP A 363 8.82 -4.50 -29.65
N VAL A 364 8.71 -3.91 -28.45
CA VAL A 364 9.00 -2.49 -28.21
C VAL A 364 10.50 -2.29 -28.06
N ARG A 365 11.09 -1.50 -28.96
CA ARG A 365 12.52 -1.20 -28.93
C ARG A 365 12.88 -0.48 -27.61
N GLY A 366 13.85 -1.03 -26.89
CA GLY A 366 14.34 -0.47 -25.62
C GLY A 366 13.68 -1.06 -24.36
N VAL A 367 12.62 -1.87 -24.50
CA VAL A 367 12.02 -2.60 -23.37
C VAL A 367 12.78 -3.91 -23.15
N ALA A 368 12.89 -4.32 -21.88
CA ALA A 368 13.53 -5.59 -21.52
C ALA A 368 12.78 -6.78 -22.14
N ARG A 369 13.51 -7.67 -22.81
CA ARG A 369 12.93 -8.89 -23.38
C ARG A 369 12.78 -9.96 -22.29
N LEU A 370 11.57 -10.45 -22.09
CA LEU A 370 11.31 -11.60 -21.23
C LEU A 370 11.93 -12.88 -21.85
N ILE A 371 12.93 -13.47 -21.18
CA ILE A 371 13.59 -14.70 -21.62
C ILE A 371 13.00 -15.97 -21.00
N GLY A 372 12.23 -15.83 -19.93
CA GLY A 372 11.57 -16.92 -19.23
C GLY A 372 10.92 -16.42 -17.94
N SER A 373 9.76 -16.98 -17.62
CA SER A 373 9.05 -16.75 -16.36
C SER A 373 8.55 -18.09 -15.82
N ARG A 374 8.47 -18.18 -14.50
CA ARG A 374 7.89 -19.33 -13.82
C ARG A 374 7.02 -18.84 -12.67
N ASP A 375 5.79 -19.31 -12.66
CA ASP A 375 4.82 -19.00 -11.62
C ASP A 375 4.81 -20.10 -10.57
N ASP A 376 5.63 -19.94 -9.54
CA ASP A 376 5.75 -20.93 -8.45
C ASP A 376 4.67 -20.78 -7.37
N SER A 377 3.86 -19.72 -7.41
CA SER A 377 2.76 -19.48 -6.46
C SER A 377 1.69 -18.58 -7.08
N LYS A 378 0.42 -18.93 -6.90
CA LYS A 378 -0.72 -18.07 -7.27
C LYS A 378 -1.22 -17.27 -6.06
N ILE A 379 -1.76 -16.06 -6.29
CA ILE A 379 -2.38 -15.29 -5.20
C ILE A 379 -3.59 -16.04 -4.62
N SER A 380 -4.36 -16.76 -5.45
CA SER A 380 -5.44 -17.64 -5.00
C SER A 380 -4.94 -18.70 -4.02
N GLU A 381 -3.82 -19.38 -4.34
CA GLU A 381 -3.17 -20.34 -3.45
C GLU A 381 -2.67 -19.69 -2.15
N LEU A 382 -2.25 -18.42 -2.18
CA LEU A 382 -1.89 -17.66 -0.97
C LEU A 382 -3.10 -17.28 -0.13
N ARG A 383 -4.28 -17.09 -0.73
CA ARG A 383 -5.52 -16.76 -0.03
C ARG A 383 -6.31 -18.00 0.43
N GLU A 384 -6.07 -19.15 -0.17
CA GLU A 384 -6.78 -20.39 0.15
C GLU A 384 -6.73 -20.74 1.66
N GLY A 385 -7.88 -20.99 2.28
CA GLY A 385 -7.95 -21.28 3.72
C GLY A 385 -7.74 -20.07 4.64
N LEU A 386 -7.63 -18.85 4.09
CA LEU A 386 -7.79 -17.62 4.85
C LEU A 386 -9.26 -17.19 4.79
N THR A 387 -9.84 -16.87 5.95
CA THR A 387 -11.17 -16.25 6.03
C THR A 387 -10.99 -14.79 6.36
N ILE A 388 -11.39 -13.93 5.43
CA ILE A 388 -11.32 -12.47 5.56
C ILE A 388 -12.76 -11.97 5.62
N THR A 389 -13.08 -11.19 6.65
CA THR A 389 -14.40 -10.59 6.86
C THR A 389 -14.28 -9.08 6.98
N SER A 390 -15.37 -8.35 6.79
CA SER A 390 -15.40 -6.90 6.99
C SER A 390 -15.07 -6.49 8.43
N GLU A 391 -15.32 -7.35 9.42
CA GLU A 391 -14.97 -7.10 10.82
C GLU A 391 -13.46 -7.08 11.08
N MET A 392 -12.69 -7.77 10.22
CA MET A 392 -11.23 -7.81 10.27
C MET A 392 -10.59 -6.61 9.58
N GLU A 393 -11.37 -5.84 8.82
CA GLU A 393 -10.90 -4.65 8.10
C GLU A 393 -10.44 -3.59 9.10
N ARG A 394 -9.24 -3.06 8.90
CA ARG A 394 -8.75 -1.93 9.68
C ARG A 394 -9.04 -0.63 8.94
N ASP A 395 -9.68 0.28 9.65
CA ASP A 395 -9.82 1.66 9.21
C ASP A 395 -8.51 2.43 9.45
N PHE A 396 -8.17 3.26 8.48
CA PHE A 396 -6.95 4.08 8.44
C PHE A 396 -7.27 5.58 8.53
N HIS A 397 -8.51 5.96 8.83
CA HIS A 397 -8.86 7.35 9.12
C HIS A 397 -8.08 7.89 10.34
N PRO A 398 -7.59 9.13 10.30
CA PRO A 398 -7.05 9.77 11.50
C PRO A 398 -8.15 9.86 12.55
N ASP A 399 -7.81 9.65 13.83
CA ASP A 399 -8.71 9.96 14.93
C ASP A 399 -9.09 11.45 14.83
N ASP A 400 -10.36 11.75 14.55
CA ASP A 400 -10.90 13.12 14.55
C ASP A 400 -10.83 13.79 15.94
N SER A 401 -10.33 13.09 16.97
CA SER A 401 -10.24 13.56 18.35
C SER A 401 -9.17 14.64 18.60
N LEU A 402 -8.44 15.12 17.60
CA LEU A 402 -7.41 16.16 17.76
C LEU A 402 -7.75 17.51 17.08
N LEU A 403 -8.93 17.66 16.49
CA LEU A 403 -9.41 18.93 15.90
C LEU A 403 -10.49 19.61 16.75
N THR A 404 -10.28 19.69 18.06
CA THR A 404 -10.93 20.73 18.89
C THR A 404 -9.87 21.53 19.59
N THR A 405 -9.20 22.40 18.83
CA THR A 405 -8.54 23.57 19.42
C THR A 405 -9.62 24.63 19.57
N THR A 406 -10.00 24.90 20.82
CA THR A 406 -10.90 25.98 21.22
C THR A 406 -10.32 27.30 20.72
N VAL A 407 -10.94 27.93 19.71
CA VAL A 407 -10.61 29.29 19.31
C VAL A 407 -11.48 30.22 20.14
N GLU A 408 -10.87 30.93 21.09
CA GLU A 408 -11.52 32.10 21.70
C GLU A 408 -11.60 33.25 20.68
N PRO A 409 -12.68 34.04 20.67
CA PRO A 409 -12.84 35.12 19.69
C PRO A 409 -11.96 36.33 20.07
N ILE A 410 -11.18 36.81 19.11
CA ILE A 410 -10.39 38.04 19.24
C ILE A 410 -11.29 39.24 18.94
N GLU A 411 -11.39 40.18 19.89
CA GLU A 411 -12.07 41.47 19.72
C GLU A 411 -11.40 42.35 18.66
N ALA A 412 -12.22 43.08 17.90
CA ALA A 412 -11.80 43.97 16.83
C ALA A 412 -11.27 45.32 17.36
N GLY A 413 -10.12 45.76 16.85
CA GLY A 413 -9.57 47.11 17.00
C GLY A 413 -8.93 47.61 15.69
N PRO A 414 -8.84 48.94 15.47
CA PRO A 414 -9.25 49.55 14.21
C PRO A 414 -8.15 49.80 13.16
N SER A 415 -8.64 50.19 11.99
CA SER A 415 -8.03 50.26 10.66
C SER A 415 -6.93 51.30 10.42
N ILE A 416 -6.15 50.99 9.38
CA ILE A 416 -4.95 51.60 8.74
C ILE A 416 -5.11 53.09 8.35
N PRO A 417 -3.99 53.82 8.17
CA PRO A 417 -3.63 54.35 6.83
C PRO A 417 -2.12 54.16 6.51
N ALA A 418 -1.68 53.57 5.39
CA ALA A 418 -1.71 53.96 3.96
C ALA A 418 -0.35 54.53 3.51
N GLU A 419 0.28 53.79 2.56
CA GLU A 419 1.35 54.15 1.62
C GLU A 419 2.73 54.62 2.12
N ILE A 420 3.81 54.02 1.59
CA ILE A 420 4.76 54.65 0.64
C ILE A 420 5.85 53.63 0.21
N ASN A 421 6.25 53.81 -1.04
CA ASN A 421 7.20 53.15 -1.93
C ASN A 421 8.64 52.89 -1.42
N GLU A 422 9.31 52.02 -2.20
CA GLU A 422 10.72 52.07 -2.63
C GLU A 422 11.87 51.44 -1.80
N HIS A 423 12.43 50.40 -2.44
CA HIS A 423 13.83 50.18 -2.84
C HIS A 423 15.00 50.15 -1.83
N CYS A 424 15.83 49.13 -2.06
CA CYS A 424 17.22 48.91 -1.63
C CYS A 424 18.02 50.15 -1.19
N THR A 425 18.82 49.99 -0.13
CA THR A 425 20.27 50.17 -0.19
C THR A 425 20.97 49.55 1.02
N SER A 426 22.09 48.92 0.73
CA SER A 426 23.12 48.40 1.63
C SER A 426 24.00 49.50 2.20
N GLU A 427 24.47 49.37 3.45
CA GLU A 427 25.85 49.63 3.93
C GLU A 427 25.92 49.37 5.45
N LYS A 428 26.71 48.38 5.93
CA LYS A 428 28.09 48.52 6.50
C LYS A 428 28.19 49.69 7.49
N ARG A 429 28.77 49.62 8.69
CA ARG A 429 29.62 48.70 9.48
C ARG A 429 29.70 49.37 10.86
N LYS A 430 29.89 48.64 11.96
CA LYS A 430 30.90 49.04 12.96
C LYS A 430 31.28 47.88 13.89
N ASP A 431 32.58 47.65 13.91
CA ASP A 431 33.32 46.67 14.69
C ASP A 431 33.27 46.90 16.20
N ARG A 432 33.46 45.82 16.96
CA ARG A 432 34.50 45.77 18.00
C ARG A 432 34.97 44.34 18.26
N ALA A 433 36.27 44.17 18.06
CA ALA A 433 37.08 43.00 18.35
C ALA A 433 37.68 43.10 19.76
N GLU A 434 38.11 41.95 20.29
CA GLU A 434 39.36 41.72 21.06
C GLU A 434 39.41 40.21 21.35
N ASP A 435 40.18 39.43 20.60
CA ASP A 435 41.63 39.15 20.73
C ASP A 435 41.93 37.99 21.70
N SER A 436 42.42 36.86 21.19
CA SER A 436 43.86 36.54 21.22
C SER A 436 44.20 35.07 20.85
N ILE A 437 45.01 34.94 19.78
CA ILE A 437 46.26 34.13 19.63
C ILE A 437 46.16 32.59 19.80
N GLY A 438 46.58 31.72 18.87
CA GLY A 438 47.25 31.91 17.57
C GLY A 438 47.64 30.58 16.89
N ASP A 439 48.07 30.75 15.64
CA ASP A 439 49.06 29.98 14.85
C ASP A 439 48.63 28.92 13.79
N ASP A 440 48.75 29.41 12.54
CA ASP A 440 49.20 28.84 11.26
C ASP A 440 48.73 27.48 10.70
N GLY A 441 48.17 27.55 9.47
CA GLY A 441 48.06 26.41 8.57
C GLY A 441 47.01 26.53 7.45
N ASP A 442 47.34 27.29 6.41
CA ASP A 442 46.95 27.05 5.00
C ASP A 442 45.44 27.09 4.60
N GLN A 443 45.01 28.26 4.10
CA GLN A 443 43.73 28.42 3.42
C GLN A 443 43.76 27.82 2.02
N ARG A 444 43.03 26.72 1.79
CA ARG A 444 42.55 26.36 0.45
C ARG A 444 41.04 26.18 0.40
N SER A 445 40.40 27.21 -0.13
CA SER A 445 39.00 27.29 -0.55
C SER A 445 38.58 26.04 -1.35
N LYS A 446 37.62 25.26 -0.82
CA LYS A 446 36.92 24.20 -1.56
C LYS A 446 35.53 24.70 -1.96
N ARG A 447 35.49 25.51 -3.01
CA ARG A 447 34.30 25.63 -3.87
C ARG A 447 34.31 24.40 -4.78
N ILE A 448 33.65 23.31 -4.36
CA ILE A 448 33.47 22.13 -5.22
C ILE A 448 32.53 22.55 -6.34
N ARG A 449 33.09 22.68 -7.55
CA ARG A 449 32.35 23.00 -8.77
C ARG A 449 31.59 21.75 -9.20
N VAL A 450 30.31 21.94 -9.51
CA VAL A 450 29.34 20.96 -10.04
C VAL A 450 29.81 20.26 -11.33
N SER A 451 30.94 20.67 -11.91
CA SER A 451 31.55 20.06 -13.10
C SER A 451 32.28 18.74 -12.86
N ASP A 452 32.70 18.43 -11.63
CA ASP A 452 33.56 17.25 -11.39
C ASP A 452 32.77 15.93 -11.24
N ILE A 453 31.46 16.01 -10.99
CA ILE A 453 30.56 14.84 -10.95
C ILE A 453 30.22 14.35 -12.37
N ALA A 454 30.18 15.26 -13.35
CA ALA A 454 29.90 14.92 -14.75
C ALA A 454 31.06 14.13 -15.40
N ARG A 455 32.31 14.43 -15.02
CA ARG A 455 33.49 13.73 -15.58
C ARG A 455 33.62 12.30 -15.07
N VAL A 456 33.30 12.04 -13.80
CA VAL A 456 33.29 10.68 -13.22
C VAL A 456 32.16 9.82 -13.81
N ALA A 457 31.07 10.43 -14.27
CA ALA A 457 29.99 9.72 -14.97
C ALA A 457 30.37 9.32 -16.40
N GLN A 458 31.21 10.10 -17.11
CA GLN A 458 31.70 9.76 -18.45
C GLN A 458 32.83 8.72 -18.44
N GLU A 459 33.74 8.76 -17.46
CA GLU A 459 34.84 7.80 -17.38
C GLU A 459 34.35 6.37 -17.04
N ASN A 460 33.25 6.23 -16.30
CA ASN A 460 32.64 4.92 -16.00
C ASN A 460 31.84 4.32 -17.17
N ALA A 461 31.47 5.12 -18.18
CA ALA A 461 30.80 4.64 -19.38
C ALA A 461 31.78 4.09 -20.44
N ALA A 462 33.07 4.42 -20.34
CA ALA A 462 34.10 3.98 -21.28
C ALA A 462 34.79 2.64 -20.90
N VAL A 463 34.46 2.05 -19.75
CA VAL A 463 35.08 0.79 -19.26
C VAL A 463 34.17 -0.44 -19.45
N ILE A 464 33.05 -0.29 -20.18
CA ILE A 464 32.13 -1.41 -20.54
C ILE A 464 32.05 -1.59 -22.07
N CYS A 465 33.09 -1.19 -22.79
CA CYS A 465 33.32 -1.59 -24.18
C CYS A 465 34.80 -1.97 -24.33
N ASP A 466 35.14 -3.19 -23.90
CA ASP A 466 36.13 -4.07 -24.52
C ASP A 466 35.75 -5.52 -24.21
#